data_AF-A0A2A4N6D7-F1
#
_entry.id   AF-A0A2A4N6D7-F1
#
_cell.length_a   1.000
_cell.length_b   1.000
_cell.length_c   1.000
_cell.angle_alpha   90.00
_cell.angle_beta   90.00
_cell.angle_gamma   90.00
#
_symmetry.space_group_name_H-M   'P 1'
#
loop_
_entity.id
_entity.type
_entity.pdbx_description
1 polymer ?
#
loop_
_entity_poly.entity_id
_entity_poly.type
_entity_poly.pdbx_seq_one_letter_code
_entity_poly.pdbx_strand_id
1 'polypeptide(L)'
;MNNLRYSLIFLFLLISLVGCGPDDAQRVEEITVLEDQLYSKSDKFDKNKANDLLVKYEEFIANHKEHEKAKGYLYSAAETANSLMQFKKAINLYGTYSKRYAEDSRAASCVFIQGFIYENHIGDLGMAERHYKMFLEKYPDHELAKDAKFSIDNLGKSVEELLKQFEAKQDSANT
;
A
#
# COMPACT_ATOMS: atom_id res chain seq x y z
N MET A 1 47.92 -7.09 -26.82
CA MET A 1 47.79 -7.45 -25.39
C MET A 1 46.78 -6.60 -24.61
N ASN A 2 46.20 -5.53 -25.16
CA ASN A 2 45.20 -4.71 -24.46
C ASN A 2 43.77 -5.29 -24.53
N ASN A 3 43.44 -6.07 -25.56
CA ASN A 3 42.08 -6.62 -25.75
C ASN A 3 41.73 -7.75 -24.77
N LEU A 4 42.74 -8.46 -24.24
CA LEU A 4 42.55 -9.53 -23.24
C LEU A 4 42.21 -8.96 -21.86
N ARG A 5 42.68 -7.75 -21.54
CA ARG A 5 42.36 -7.04 -20.29
C ARG A 5 40.92 -6.54 -20.26
N TYR A 6 40.39 -6.05 -21.39
CA TYR A 6 38.98 -5.64 -21.47
C TYR A 6 38.01 -6.83 -21.41
N SER A 7 38.40 -7.99 -21.96
CA SER A 7 37.59 -9.21 -21.89
C SER A 7 37.44 -9.77 -20.47
N LEU A 8 38.44 -9.61 -19.60
CA LEU A 8 38.39 -10.01 -18.19
C LEU A 8 37.58 -9.02 -17.32
N ILE A 9 37.60 -7.72 -17.66
CA ILE A 9 36.79 -6.70 -16.99
C ILE A 9 35.29 -6.89 -17.33
N PHE A 10 34.96 -7.30 -18.55
CA PHE A 10 33.59 -7.60 -18.96
C PHE A 10 33.02 -8.87 -18.28
N LEU A 11 33.87 -9.85 -17.96
CA LEU A 11 33.47 -11.09 -17.29
C LEU A 11 33.18 -10.86 -15.78
N PHE A 12 33.88 -9.91 -15.15
CA PHE A 12 33.63 -9.54 -13.75
C PHE A 12 32.39 -8.65 -13.56
N LEU A 13 31.99 -7.91 -14.61
CA LEU A 13 30.78 -7.08 -14.60
C LEU A 13 29.49 -7.89 -14.79
N LEU A 14 29.60 -9.16 -15.21
CA LEU A 14 28.46 -10.04 -15.51
C LEU A 14 28.06 -10.95 -14.33
N ILE A 15 28.88 -11.04 -13.27
CA ILE A 15 28.65 -11.93 -12.11
C ILE A 15 27.82 -11.24 -11.00
N SER A 16 27.61 -9.94 -11.06
CA SER A 16 26.84 -9.19 -10.06
C SER A 16 25.30 -9.29 -10.18
N LEU A 17 24.77 -10.12 -11.09
CA LEU A 17 23.32 -10.20 -11.35
C LEU A 17 22.62 -11.46 -10.81
N VAL A 18 23.32 -12.35 -10.10
CA VAL A 18 22.66 -13.51 -9.44
C VAL A 18 22.37 -13.17 -7.98
N GLY A 19 21.46 -12.23 -7.77
CA GLY A 19 20.97 -11.82 -6.45
C GLY A 19 19.87 -12.72 -5.87
N CYS A 20 19.80 -13.98 -6.29
CA CYS A 20 18.87 -14.98 -5.74
C CYS A 20 19.70 -16.01 -4.97
N GLY A 21 19.89 -15.77 -3.68
CA GLY A 21 20.55 -16.72 -2.80
C GLY A 21 19.59 -17.82 -2.32
N PRO A 22 20.08 -19.00 -1.91
CA PRO A 22 19.25 -20.02 -1.24
C PRO A 22 18.53 -19.49 0.00
N ASP A 23 19.06 -18.43 0.59
CA ASP A 23 18.53 -17.71 1.74
C ASP A 23 17.26 -16.87 1.40
N ASP A 24 17.13 -16.38 0.16
CA ASP A 24 15.93 -15.64 -0.28
C ASP A 24 14.74 -16.57 -0.48
N ALA A 25 14.98 -17.75 -1.07
CA ALA A 25 13.95 -18.76 -1.26
C ALA A 25 13.39 -19.23 0.10
N GLN A 26 14.25 -19.42 1.10
CA GLN A 26 13.82 -19.76 2.46
C GLN A 26 12.95 -18.67 3.08
N ARG A 27 13.33 -17.39 2.94
CA ARG A 27 12.50 -16.27 3.43
C ARG A 27 11.14 -16.18 2.75
N VAL A 28 11.10 -16.37 1.43
CA VAL A 28 9.84 -16.40 0.67
C VAL A 28 8.94 -17.51 1.20
N GLU A 29 9.50 -18.71 1.44
CA GLU A 29 8.76 -19.83 2.01
C GLU A 29 8.24 -19.53 3.42
N GLU A 30 9.06 -18.94 4.30
CA GLU A 30 8.63 -18.52 5.64
C GLU A 30 7.44 -17.54 5.58
N ILE A 31 7.50 -16.57 4.67
CA ILE A 31 6.42 -15.61 4.43
C ILE A 31 5.16 -16.34 3.94
N THR A 32 5.29 -17.22 2.95
CA THR A 32 4.16 -17.97 2.39
C THR A 32 3.47 -18.84 3.43
N VAL A 33 4.23 -19.51 4.31
CA VAL A 33 3.65 -20.28 5.41
C VAL A 33 2.85 -19.38 6.36
N LEU A 34 3.35 -18.18 6.68
CA LEU A 34 2.63 -17.23 7.53
C LEU A 34 1.39 -16.65 6.84
N GLU A 35 1.46 -16.34 5.54
CA GLU A 35 0.32 -15.95 4.72
C GLU A 35 -0.78 -17.03 4.76
N ASP A 36 -0.42 -18.29 4.50
CA ASP A 36 -1.36 -19.40 4.55
C ASP A 36 -1.99 -19.57 5.94
N GLN A 37 -1.19 -19.46 7.00
CA GLN A 37 -1.71 -19.56 8.37
C GLN A 37 -2.68 -18.43 8.73
N LEU A 38 -2.50 -17.23 8.16
CA LEU A 38 -3.34 -16.08 8.43
C LEU A 38 -4.61 -16.09 7.57
N TYR A 39 -4.54 -16.52 6.31
CA TYR A 39 -5.61 -16.36 5.32
C TYR A 39 -6.36 -17.64 4.94
N SER A 40 -5.77 -18.83 5.08
CA SER A 40 -6.36 -20.02 4.45
C SER A 40 -7.39 -20.78 5.30
N LYS A 41 -7.41 -20.65 6.64
CA LYS A 41 -8.20 -21.55 7.53
C LYS A 41 -8.62 -20.97 8.89
N SER A 42 -8.80 -19.66 9.03
CA SER A 42 -9.23 -19.06 10.30
C SER A 42 -10.44 -18.15 10.14
N ASP A 43 -11.51 -18.41 10.90
CA ASP A 43 -12.68 -17.50 11.01
C ASP A 43 -12.34 -16.21 11.78
N LYS A 44 -11.15 -16.14 12.41
CA LYS A 44 -10.73 -15.01 13.24
C LYS A 44 -9.35 -14.50 12.84
N PHE A 45 -9.26 -13.19 12.62
CA PHE A 45 -7.99 -12.51 12.40
C PHE A 45 -7.08 -12.62 13.64
N ASP A 46 -5.92 -13.26 13.48
CA ASP A 46 -4.91 -13.41 14.52
C ASP A 46 -3.91 -12.25 14.45
N LYS A 47 -4.02 -11.32 15.39
CA LYS A 47 -3.16 -10.13 15.45
C LYS A 47 -1.69 -10.46 15.70
N ASN A 48 -1.37 -11.55 16.39
CA ASN A 48 0.02 -11.90 16.66
C ASN A 48 0.68 -12.40 15.38
N LYS A 49 0.02 -13.34 14.69
CA LYS A 49 0.50 -13.84 13.38
C LYS A 49 0.59 -12.73 12.33
N ALA A 50 -0.38 -11.81 12.31
CA ALA A 50 -0.32 -10.67 11.41
C ALA A 50 0.86 -9.72 11.73
N ASN A 51 1.21 -9.52 13.01
CA ASN A 51 2.41 -8.78 13.37
C ASN A 51 3.69 -9.52 12.94
N ASP A 52 3.78 -10.82 13.17
CA ASP A 52 4.93 -11.64 12.75
C ASP A 52 5.11 -11.57 11.22
N LEU A 53 4.01 -11.71 10.47
CA LEU A 53 4.00 -11.57 9.01
C LEU A 53 4.44 -10.16 8.55
N LEU A 54 3.96 -9.11 9.22
CA LEU A 54 4.38 -7.73 8.93
C LEU A 54 5.88 -7.55 9.11
N VAL A 55 6.45 -8.06 10.20
CA VAL A 55 7.91 -8.02 10.45
C VAL A 55 8.66 -8.72 9.32
N LYS A 56 8.20 -9.91 8.90
CA LYS A 56 8.84 -10.66 7.80
C LYS A 56 8.79 -9.93 6.46
N TYR A 57 7.68 -9.27 6.13
CA TYR A 57 7.64 -8.41 4.95
C TYR A 57 8.63 -7.26 5.05
N GLU A 58 8.67 -6.55 6.19
CA GLU A 58 9.57 -5.40 6.38
C GLU A 58 11.04 -5.80 6.29
N GLU A 59 11.43 -6.92 6.90
CA GLU A 59 12.78 -7.50 6.80
C GLU A 59 13.13 -7.83 5.35
N PHE A 60 12.22 -8.47 4.62
CA PHE A 60 12.44 -8.83 3.22
C PHE A 60 12.65 -7.58 2.36
N ILE A 61 11.77 -6.58 2.47
CA ILE A 61 11.83 -5.36 1.67
C ILE A 61 13.10 -4.56 1.99
N ALA A 62 13.54 -4.53 3.26
CA ALA A 62 14.73 -3.81 3.68
C ALA A 62 16.00 -4.37 3.03
N ASN A 63 16.10 -5.70 2.96
CA ASN A 63 17.29 -6.42 2.52
C ASN A 63 17.29 -6.77 1.02
N HIS A 64 16.12 -6.85 0.38
CA HIS A 64 15.96 -7.37 -0.99
C HIS A 64 15.13 -6.45 -1.88
N LYS A 65 15.44 -5.15 -1.89
CA LYS A 65 14.66 -4.12 -2.59
C LYS A 65 14.44 -4.38 -4.08
N GLU A 66 15.35 -5.08 -4.74
CA GLU A 66 15.31 -5.37 -6.18
C GLU A 66 14.67 -6.72 -6.51
N HIS A 67 14.38 -7.54 -5.50
CA HIS A 67 13.75 -8.84 -5.70
C HIS A 67 12.33 -8.68 -6.25
N GLU A 68 11.91 -9.57 -7.16
CA GLU A 68 10.62 -9.49 -7.86
C GLU A 68 9.41 -9.43 -6.90
N LYS A 69 9.50 -10.12 -5.76
CA LYS A 69 8.48 -10.14 -4.70
C LYS A 69 8.42 -8.87 -3.86
N ALA A 70 9.49 -8.06 -3.82
CA ALA A 70 9.58 -6.91 -2.91
C ALA A 70 8.49 -5.86 -3.17
N LYS A 71 8.06 -5.68 -4.43
CA LYS A 71 6.90 -4.83 -4.75
C LYS A 71 5.63 -5.37 -4.10
N GLY A 72 5.36 -6.67 -4.27
CA GLY A 72 4.19 -7.33 -3.69
C GLY A 72 4.18 -7.22 -2.16
N TYR A 73 5.30 -7.58 -1.53
CA TYR A 73 5.43 -7.52 -0.07
C TYR A 73 5.34 -6.11 0.50
N LEU A 74 5.78 -5.07 -0.22
CA LEU A 74 5.56 -3.69 0.24
C LEU A 74 4.08 -3.34 0.31
N TYR A 75 3.31 -3.78 -0.69
CA TYR A 75 1.87 -3.58 -0.70
C TYR A 75 1.20 -4.39 0.42
N SER A 76 1.52 -5.68 0.54
CA SER A 76 0.99 -6.56 1.60
C SER A 76 1.36 -6.05 3.00
N ALA A 77 2.56 -5.51 3.20
CA ALA A 77 2.95 -4.89 4.47
C ALA A 77 2.06 -3.69 4.82
N ALA A 78 1.71 -2.86 3.83
CA ALA A 78 0.82 -1.72 4.05
C ALA A 78 -0.60 -2.17 4.43
N GLU A 79 -1.13 -3.19 3.77
CA GLU A 79 -2.43 -3.78 4.07
C GLU A 79 -2.45 -4.43 5.46
N THR A 80 -1.45 -5.25 5.77
CA THR A 80 -1.33 -5.90 7.08
C THR A 80 -1.20 -4.87 8.20
N ALA A 81 -0.39 -3.82 8.02
CA ALA A 81 -0.29 -2.72 8.97
C ALA A 81 -1.65 -2.01 9.17
N ASN A 82 -2.43 -1.84 8.09
CA ASN A 82 -3.77 -1.26 8.17
C ASN A 82 -4.74 -2.16 8.95
N SER A 83 -4.77 -3.46 8.65
CA SER A 83 -5.59 -4.45 9.39
C SER A 83 -5.23 -4.57 10.87
N LEU A 84 -3.95 -4.33 11.20
CA LEU A 84 -3.46 -4.23 12.58
C LEU A 84 -3.78 -2.89 13.25
N MET A 85 -4.43 -1.95 12.56
CA MET A 85 -4.69 -0.58 12.99
C MET A 85 -3.41 0.22 13.31
N GLN A 86 -2.28 -0.16 12.70
CA GLN A 86 -1.02 0.58 12.77
C GLN A 86 -1.01 1.72 11.73
N PHE A 87 -2.00 2.61 11.83
CA PHE A 87 -2.35 3.58 10.79
C PHE A 87 -1.18 4.45 10.30
N LYS A 88 -0.33 4.94 11.21
CA LYS A 88 0.86 5.71 10.84
C LYS A 88 1.84 4.90 9.99
N LYS A 89 2.03 3.62 10.32
CA LYS A 89 2.89 2.71 9.54
C LYS A 89 2.26 2.40 8.19
N ALA A 90 0.97 2.08 8.16
CA ALA A 90 0.23 1.85 6.92
C ALA A 90 0.34 3.05 5.96
N ILE A 91 0.14 4.28 6.45
CA ILE A 91 0.31 5.50 5.65
C ILE A 91 1.71 5.60 5.05
N ASN A 92 2.75 5.33 5.84
CA ASN A 92 4.13 5.40 5.35
C ASN A 92 4.42 4.33 4.27
N LEU A 93 3.92 3.12 4.46
CA LEU A 93 4.10 2.02 3.51
C LEU A 93 3.32 2.27 2.21
N TYR A 94 2.06 2.71 2.27
CA TYR A 94 1.30 3.14 1.09
C TYR A 94 1.93 4.33 0.37
N GLY A 95 2.44 5.31 1.11
CA GLY A 95 3.18 6.44 0.54
C GLY A 95 4.47 6.01 -0.16
N THR A 96 5.20 5.04 0.43
CA THR A 96 6.40 4.47 -0.19
C THR A 96 6.04 3.70 -1.47
N TYR A 97 4.97 2.91 -1.42
CA TYR A 97 4.49 2.14 -2.56
C TYR A 97 4.10 3.05 -3.73
N SER A 98 3.21 4.01 -3.49
CA SER A 98 2.72 4.94 -4.52
C SER A 98 3.84 5.80 -5.12
N LYS A 99 4.85 6.17 -4.32
CA LYS A 99 6.02 6.90 -4.83
C LYS A 99 6.93 6.03 -5.69
N ARG A 100 7.18 4.78 -5.29
CA ARG A 100 8.13 3.88 -5.96
C ARG A 100 7.54 3.20 -7.19
N TYR A 101 6.25 2.93 -7.17
CA TYR A 101 5.55 2.13 -8.19
C TYR A 101 4.37 2.91 -8.76
N ALA A 102 4.57 4.19 -9.11
CA ALA A 102 3.50 5.09 -9.56
C ALA A 102 2.72 4.61 -10.80
N GLU A 103 3.31 3.72 -11.60
CA GLU A 103 2.69 3.11 -12.78
C GLU A 103 1.94 1.80 -12.48
N ASP A 104 2.10 1.23 -11.28
CA ASP A 104 1.33 0.05 -10.86
C ASP A 104 -0.12 0.47 -10.60
N SER A 105 -1.08 -0.34 -11.05
CA SER A 105 -2.50 -0.03 -10.93
C SER A 105 -2.96 0.19 -9.48
N ARG A 106 -2.23 -0.35 -8.50
CA ARG A 106 -2.53 -0.17 -7.07
C ARG A 106 -2.06 1.17 -6.50
N ALA A 107 -1.19 1.90 -7.20
CA ALA A 107 -0.62 3.15 -6.69
C ALA A 107 -1.68 4.22 -6.42
N ALA A 108 -2.72 4.28 -7.27
CA ALA A 108 -3.88 5.14 -7.07
C ALA A 108 -4.59 4.80 -5.75
N SER A 109 -4.93 3.52 -5.54
CA SER A 109 -5.56 3.04 -4.31
C SER A 109 -4.73 3.37 -3.07
N CYS A 110 -3.40 3.24 -3.12
CA CYS A 110 -2.53 3.61 -2.00
C CYS A 110 -2.70 5.09 -1.59
N VAL A 111 -2.75 6.01 -2.56
CA VAL A 111 -2.94 7.44 -2.28
C VAL A 111 -4.32 7.70 -1.67
N PHE A 112 -5.36 7.08 -2.24
CA PHE A 112 -6.72 7.19 -1.72
C PHE A 112 -6.82 6.68 -0.28
N ILE A 113 -6.26 5.49 -0.01
CA ILE A 113 -6.27 4.86 1.32
C ILE A 113 -5.53 5.72 2.34
N GLN A 114 -4.44 6.41 1.98
CA GLN A 114 -3.80 7.37 2.89
C GLN A 114 -4.79 8.47 3.32
N GLY A 115 -5.54 9.06 2.37
CA GLY A 115 -6.58 10.04 2.67
C GLY A 115 -7.67 9.47 3.58
N PHE A 116 -8.15 8.28 3.25
CA PHE A 116 -9.16 7.57 4.03
C PHE A 116 -8.72 7.31 5.48
N ILE A 117 -7.48 6.86 5.70
CA ILE A 117 -6.94 6.62 7.04
C ILE A 117 -6.81 7.94 7.81
N TYR A 118 -6.32 9.01 7.16
CA TYR A 118 -6.21 10.32 7.81
C TYR A 118 -7.57 10.83 8.29
N GLU A 119 -8.61 10.67 7.46
CA GLU A 119 -9.97 11.09 7.79
C GLU A 119 -10.59 10.23 8.90
N ASN A 120 -10.64 8.91 8.70
CA ASN A 120 -11.50 8.03 9.47
C ASN A 120 -10.84 7.45 10.73
N HIS A 121 -9.50 7.46 10.79
CA HIS A 121 -8.76 6.81 11.87
C HIS A 121 -7.84 7.75 12.64
N ILE A 122 -7.29 8.76 11.97
CA ILE A 122 -6.42 9.76 12.62
C ILE A 122 -7.20 11.02 12.99
N GLY A 123 -8.22 11.39 12.21
CA GLY A 123 -8.98 12.63 12.38
C GLY A 123 -8.23 13.88 11.88
N ASP A 124 -7.17 13.70 11.07
CA ASP A 124 -6.45 14.82 10.46
C ASP A 124 -7.07 15.14 9.10
N LEU A 125 -8.13 15.96 9.14
CA LEU A 125 -8.90 16.32 7.96
C LEU A 125 -8.04 17.08 6.94
N GLY A 126 -7.08 17.90 7.38
CA GLY A 126 -6.19 18.63 6.47
C GLY A 126 -5.31 17.67 5.65
N MET A 127 -4.77 16.64 6.30
CA MET A 127 -4.01 15.60 5.60
C MET A 127 -4.88 14.70 4.74
N ALA A 128 -6.12 14.42 5.15
CA ALA A 128 -7.08 13.69 4.33
C ALA A 128 -7.39 14.43 3.03
N GLU A 129 -7.79 15.71 3.13
CA GLU A 129 -8.09 16.56 1.98
C GLU A 129 -6.90 16.63 1.01
N ARG A 130 -5.69 16.79 1.54
CA ARG A 130 -4.46 16.82 0.74
C ARG A 130 -4.28 15.55 -0.08
N HIS A 131 -4.53 14.37 0.49
CA HIS A 131 -4.38 13.11 -0.23
C HIS A 131 -5.48 12.90 -1.26
N TYR A 132 -6.73 13.25 -0.96
CA TYR A 132 -7.82 13.18 -1.95
C TYR A 132 -7.59 14.15 -3.12
N LYS A 133 -7.11 15.37 -2.87
CA LYS A 133 -6.74 16.30 -3.95
C LYS A 133 -5.59 15.76 -4.80
N MET A 134 -4.55 15.20 -4.16
CA MET A 134 -3.44 14.55 -4.87
C MET A 134 -3.92 13.36 -5.71
N PHE A 135 -4.89 12.59 -5.20
CA PHE A 135 -5.50 11.49 -5.94
C PHE A 135 -6.20 12.00 -7.20
N LEU A 136 -7.05 13.03 -7.08
CA LEU A 136 -7.78 13.61 -8.20
C LEU A 136 -6.86 14.26 -9.25
N GLU A 137 -5.75 14.87 -8.80
CA GLU A 137 -4.76 15.47 -9.70
C GLU A 137 -4.02 14.40 -10.51
N LYS A 138 -3.63 13.29 -9.88
CA LYS A 138 -2.82 12.25 -10.52
C LYS A 138 -3.63 11.19 -11.26
N TYR A 139 -4.84 10.91 -10.80
CA TYR A 139 -5.68 9.82 -11.27
C TYR A 139 -7.13 10.29 -11.53
N PRO A 140 -7.33 11.32 -12.38
CA PRO A 140 -8.65 11.94 -12.57
C PRO A 140 -9.71 10.98 -13.15
N ASP A 141 -9.28 9.99 -13.93
CA ASP A 141 -10.16 9.01 -14.60
C ASP A 141 -10.29 7.68 -13.83
N HIS A 142 -9.70 7.58 -12.64
CA HIS A 142 -9.79 6.37 -11.81
C HIS A 142 -11.20 6.18 -11.24
N GLU A 143 -11.61 4.92 -11.03
CA GLU A 143 -12.97 4.60 -10.53
C GLU A 143 -13.31 5.32 -9.21
N LEU A 144 -12.33 5.43 -8.29
CA LEU A 144 -12.43 6.14 -7.01
C LEU A 144 -12.40 7.69 -7.12
N ALA A 145 -12.31 8.29 -8.31
CA ALA A 145 -12.27 9.75 -8.43
C ALA A 145 -13.57 10.41 -7.93
N LYS A 146 -14.72 9.77 -8.16
CA LYS A 146 -15.99 10.26 -7.63
C LYS A 146 -16.03 10.17 -6.11
N ASP A 147 -15.49 9.10 -5.53
CA ASP A 147 -15.40 8.91 -4.08
C ASP A 147 -14.46 9.93 -3.44
N ALA A 148 -13.29 10.20 -4.04
CA ALA A 148 -12.36 11.21 -3.54
C ALA A 148 -12.98 12.61 -3.53
N LYS A 149 -13.72 12.96 -4.60
CA LYS A 149 -14.46 14.22 -4.65
C LYS A 149 -15.57 14.26 -3.58
N PHE A 150 -16.31 13.17 -3.44
CA PHE A 150 -17.34 13.05 -2.41
C PHE A 150 -16.78 13.24 -1.00
N SER A 151 -15.63 12.62 -0.68
CA SER A 151 -14.94 12.80 0.60
C SER A 151 -14.48 14.23 0.83
N ILE A 152 -13.99 14.94 -0.19
CA ILE A 152 -13.65 16.37 -0.06
C ILE A 152 -14.89 17.21 0.23
N ASP A 153 -15.98 17.01 -0.51
CA ASP A 153 -17.23 17.78 -0.35
C ASP A 153 -17.93 17.54 1.01
N ASN A 154 -17.56 16.44 1.69
CA ASN A 154 -18.20 15.95 2.90
C ASN A 154 -17.22 15.67 4.05
N LEU A 155 -16.03 16.23 3.95
CA LEU A 155 -14.91 15.89 4.81
C LEU A 155 -15.26 16.00 6.30
N GLY A 156 -15.04 14.93 7.04
CA GLY A 156 -15.27 14.88 8.48
C GLY A 156 -16.74 14.85 8.93
N LYS A 157 -17.70 14.79 7.98
CA LYS A 157 -19.11 14.57 8.33
C LYS A 157 -19.34 13.11 8.72
N SER A 158 -20.20 12.90 9.70
CA SER A 158 -20.65 11.55 10.06
C SER A 158 -21.64 11.00 9.03
N VAL A 159 -21.84 9.69 9.01
CA VAL A 159 -22.84 9.03 8.14
C VAL A 159 -24.24 9.57 8.45
N GLU A 160 -24.56 9.80 9.72
CA GLU A 160 -25.85 10.36 10.15
C GLU A 160 -26.06 11.78 9.63
N GLU A 161 -25.02 12.62 9.63
CA GLU A 161 -25.07 13.98 9.07
C GLU A 161 -25.28 13.94 7.55
N LEU A 162 -24.64 13.00 6.86
CA LEU A 162 -24.81 12.79 5.43
C LEU A 162 -26.22 12.34 5.09
N LEU A 163 -26.74 11.34 5.80
CA LEU A 163 -28.11 10.84 5.61
C LEU A 163 -29.14 11.96 5.75
N LYS A 164 -29.05 12.78 6.82
CA LYS A 164 -29.94 13.93 7.01
C LYS A 164 -29.86 14.94 5.87
N GLN A 165 -28.67 15.20 5.32
CA GLN A 165 -28.50 16.11 4.18
C GLN A 165 -29.12 15.55 2.90
N PHE A 166 -29.07 14.24 2.69
CA PHE A 166 -29.71 13.60 1.54
C PHE A 166 -31.23 13.61 1.65
N GLU A 167 -31.78 13.26 2.82
CA GLU A 167 -33.22 13.30 3.11
C GLU A 167 -33.79 14.71 2.86
N ALA A 168 -33.17 15.74 3.44
CA ALA A 168 -33.62 17.12 3.28
C ALA A 168 -33.61 17.60 1.81
N LYS A 169 -32.63 17.16 1.01
CA LYS A 169 -32.55 17.50 -0.42
C LYS A 169 -33.65 16.80 -1.23
N GLN A 170 -33.98 15.55 -0.90
CA GLN A 170 -35.05 14.82 -1.58
C GLN A 170 -36.42 15.43 -1.29
N ASP A 171 -36.67 15.82 -0.05
CA ASP A 171 -37.92 16.48 0.34
C ASP A 171 -38.10 17.82 -0.39
N SER A 172 -37.03 18.64 -0.48
CA SER A 172 -37.06 19.92 -1.19
C SER A 172 -37.20 19.81 -2.72
N ALA A 173 -36.85 18.67 -3.32
CA ALA A 173 -36.95 18.46 -4.77
C ALA A 173 -38.34 17.94 -5.19
N ASN A 174 -39.13 17.45 -4.23
CA ASN A 174 -40.47 16.92 -4.42
C ASN A 174 -41.58 17.91 -4.01
N THR A 175 -41.23 19.12 -3.56
CA THR A 175 -42.16 20.23 -3.25
C THR A 175 -42.01 21.36 -4.26
#